data_AF-A0A7C6CC91-F1
#
_entry.id   AF-A0A7C6CC91-F1
#
_cell.length_a   1.000
_cell.length_b   1.000
_cell.length_c   1.000
_cell.angle_alpha   90.00
_cell.angle_beta   90.00
_cell.angle_gamma   90.00
#
_symmetry.space_group_name_H-M   'P 1'
#
loop_
_entity.id
_entity.type
_entity.pdbx_description
1 polymer ?
#
loop_
_entity_poly.entity_id
_entity_poly.type
_entity_poly.pdbx_seq_one_letter_code
_entity_poly.pdbx_strand_id
1 'polypeptide(L)'
;MKSLPKEKVLYVADLGKISISEDEIEKFGYGLKQILDEIEKINQVDLKTDEILISPTDNKNVYRDDEVLDMITIEDALKNAPKTKGNFVEVVRVVND
;
A
#
# COMPACT_ATOMS: atom_id res chain seq x y z
N MET A 1 -20.82 -13.48 14.58
CA MET A 1 -20.22 -12.65 13.52
C MET A 1 -19.52 -13.57 12.54
N LYS A 2 -19.79 -13.46 11.24
CA LYS A 2 -19.27 -14.41 10.24
C LYS A 2 -17.90 -13.93 9.74
N SER A 3 -16.85 -14.73 9.93
CA SER A 3 -15.51 -14.41 9.42
C SER A 3 -15.48 -14.26 7.90
N LEU A 4 -14.55 -13.47 7.39
CA LEU A 4 -14.26 -13.44 5.95
C LEU A 4 -13.75 -14.80 5.45
N PRO A 5 -14.09 -15.20 4.21
CA PRO A 5 -13.54 -16.42 3.62
C PRO A 5 -12.01 -16.37 3.57
N LYS A 6 -11.36 -17.50 3.87
CA LYS A 6 -9.89 -17.63 3.85
C LYS A 6 -9.29 -17.17 2.54
N GLU A 7 -9.95 -17.47 1.42
CA GLU A 7 -9.50 -17.08 0.07
C GLU A 7 -9.42 -15.56 -0.09
N LYS A 8 -10.35 -14.82 0.53
CA LYS A 8 -10.35 -13.35 0.50
C LYS A 8 -9.23 -12.77 1.35
N VAL A 9 -8.96 -13.34 2.52
CA VAL A 9 -7.86 -12.91 3.39
C VAL A 9 -6.52 -13.14 2.67
N LEU A 10 -6.32 -14.32 2.08
CA LEU A 10 -5.12 -14.64 1.31
C LEU A 10 -4.95 -13.75 0.07
N TYR A 11 -6.05 -13.48 -0.64
CA TYR A 11 -6.02 -12.59 -1.81
C TYR A 11 -5.55 -11.18 -1.45
N VAL A 12 -6.08 -10.60 -0.37
CA VAL A 12 -5.67 -9.26 0.09
C VAL A 12 -4.22 -9.27 0.60
N ALA A 13 -3.81 -10.33 1.29
CA ALA A 13 -2.43 -10.50 1.75
C ALA A 13 -1.44 -10.54 0.58
N ASP A 14 -1.76 -11.26 -0.50
CA ASP A 14 -0.92 -11.30 -1.71
C ASP A 14 -0.83 -9.93 -2.41
N LEU A 15 -1.93 -9.19 -2.50
CA LEU A 15 -1.92 -7.82 -3.06
C LEU A 15 -1.00 -6.90 -2.24
N GLY A 16 -1.00 -7.03 -0.91
CA GLY A 16 -0.11 -6.29 -0.02
C GLY A 16 1.32 -6.85 0.08
N LYS A 17 1.61 -7.99 -0.57
CA LYS A 17 2.86 -8.74 -0.40
C LYS A 17 3.20 -9.06 1.06
N ILE A 18 2.17 -9.42 1.82
CA ILE A 18 2.27 -9.80 3.23
C ILE A 18 2.16 -11.31 3.34
N SER A 19 3.20 -11.95 3.89
CA SER A 19 3.12 -13.37 4.27
C SER A 19 2.37 -13.50 5.59
N ILE A 20 1.39 -14.40 5.65
CA ILE A 20 0.60 -14.67 6.86
C ILE A 20 0.58 -16.17 7.15
N SER A 21 0.63 -16.53 8.43
CA SER A 21 0.50 -17.90 8.91
C SER A 21 -0.95 -18.37 8.96
N GLU A 22 -1.18 -19.69 9.03
CA GLU A 22 -2.53 -20.26 9.13
C GLU A 22 -3.31 -19.74 10.35
N ASP A 23 -2.66 -19.59 11.51
CA ASP A 23 -3.26 -19.05 12.73
C ASP A 23 -3.68 -17.57 12.58
N GLU A 24 -2.94 -16.82 11.75
CA GLU A 24 -3.23 -15.41 11.47
C GLU A 24 -4.39 -15.23 10.50
N ILE A 25 -4.63 -16.20 9.60
CA ILE A 25 -5.74 -16.13 8.62
C ILE A 25 -7.08 -15.99 9.34
N GLU A 26 -7.32 -16.81 10.36
CA GLU A 26 -8.58 -16.77 11.10
C GLU A 26 -8.72 -15.44 11.85
N LYS A 27 -7.66 -15.04 12.56
CA LYS A 27 -7.60 -13.76 13.29
C LYS A 27 -7.90 -12.56 12.38
N PHE A 28 -7.24 -12.49 11.22
CA PHE A 28 -7.45 -11.41 10.27
C PHE A 28 -8.82 -11.51 9.60
N GLY A 29 -9.34 -12.71 9.36
CA GLY A 29 -10.69 -12.90 8.84
C GLY A 29 -11.77 -12.27 9.72
N TYR A 30 -11.65 -12.41 11.05
CA TYR A 30 -12.54 -11.74 12.01
C TYR A 30 -12.28 -10.23 12.10
N GLY A 31 -11.02 -9.82 12.24
CA GLY A 31 -10.66 -8.40 12.41
C GLY A 31 -11.04 -7.54 11.20
N LEU A 32 -10.74 -8.02 9.99
CA LEU A 32 -11.11 -7.33 8.75
C LEU A 32 -12.62 -7.27 8.56
N LYS A 33 -13.35 -8.33 8.92
CA LYS A 33 -14.82 -8.31 8.87
C LYS A 33 -15.37 -7.21 9.78
N GLN A 34 -14.83 -7.07 10.99
CA GLN A 34 -15.26 -6.04 11.92
C GLN A 34 -15.03 -4.63 11.39
N ILE A 35 -13.87 -4.38 10.80
CA ILE A 35 -13.56 -3.10 10.17
C ILE A 35 -14.54 -2.82 9.02
N LEU A 36 -14.82 -3.81 8.16
CA LEU A 36 -15.76 -3.64 7.05
C LEU A 36 -17.20 -3.37 7.54
N ASP A 37 -17.66 -4.10 8.56
CA ASP A 37 -19.00 -3.90 9.14
C ASP A 37 -19.15 -2.50 9.76
N GLU A 38 -18.08 -1.95 10.33
CA GLU A 38 -18.04 -0.56 10.82
C GLU A 38 -18.06 0.46 9.67
N ILE A 39 -17.30 0.20 8.59
CA ILE A 39 -17.28 1.06 7.40
C ILE A 39 -18.64 1.04 6.68
N GLU A 40 -19.36 -0.09 6.67
CA GLU A 40 -20.69 -0.19 6.07
C GLU A 40 -21.71 0.79 6.66
N LYS A 41 -21.50 1.24 7.91
CA LYS A 41 -22.34 2.27 8.55
C LYS A 41 -22.26 3.61 7.83
N ILE A 42 -21.15 3.91 7.16
CA ILE A 42 -20.97 5.15 6.37
C ILE A 42 -22.01 5.23 5.25
N ASN A 43 -22.43 4.08 4.68
CA ASN A 43 -23.44 4.04 3.61
C ASN A 43 -24.85 4.42 4.10
N GLN A 44 -25.08 4.50 5.42
CA GLN A 44 -26.37 4.90 6.00
C GLN A 44 -26.49 6.43 6.11
N VAL A 45 -25.41 7.16 5.84
CA VAL A 45 -25.39 8.63 5.93
C VAL A 45 -25.98 9.21 4.65
N ASP A 46 -27.01 10.05 4.81
CA ASP A 46 -27.58 10.83 3.70
C ASP A 46 -26.60 11.93 3.28
N LEU A 47 -26.11 11.86 2.05
CA LEU A 47 -25.16 12.82 1.50
C LEU A 47 -25.93 13.99 0.87
N LYS A 48 -25.57 15.22 1.26
CA LYS A 48 -26.17 16.44 0.68
C LYS A 48 -25.57 16.81 -0.68
N THR A 49 -24.42 16.24 -1.02
CA THR A 49 -23.65 16.51 -2.23
C THR A 49 -22.80 15.28 -2.58
N ASP A 50 -22.55 15.09 -3.87
CA ASP A 50 -21.64 14.07 -4.40
C ASP A 50 -20.22 14.62 -4.65
N GLU A 51 -19.95 15.86 -4.21
CA GLU A 51 -18.62 16.47 -4.33
C GLU A 51 -17.58 15.72 -3.51
N ILE A 52 -16.48 15.32 -4.17
CA ILE A 52 -15.37 14.60 -3.54
C ILE A 52 -14.35 15.60 -3.03
N LEU A 53 -13.99 15.47 -1.75
CA LEU A 53 -12.86 16.20 -1.18
C LEU A 53 -11.54 15.54 -1.61
N ILE A 54 -10.86 16.14 -2.59
CA ILE A 54 -9.54 15.66 -3.06
C ILE A 54 -8.41 16.15 -2.13
N SER A 55 -8.49 17.40 -1.69
CA SER A 55 -7.52 18.06 -0.82
C SER A 55 -8.25 19.03 0.10
N PRO A 56 -7.85 19.15 1.38
CA PRO A 56 -8.42 20.15 2.28
C PRO A 56 -8.00 21.59 1.94
N THR A 57 -7.07 21.77 1.00
CA THR A 57 -6.55 23.06 0.54
C THR A 57 -6.69 23.23 -0.96
N ASP A 58 -6.80 24.48 -1.40
CA ASP A 58 -6.78 24.85 -2.81
C ASP A 58 -5.40 24.60 -3.42
N ASN A 59 -5.29 23.54 -4.20
CA ASN A 59 -4.06 23.24 -4.94
C ASN A 59 -4.17 23.84 -6.35
N LYS A 60 -3.19 24.67 -6.71
CA LYS A 60 -2.95 25.06 -8.09
C LYS A 60 -1.80 24.21 -8.62
N ASN A 61 -1.77 23.96 -9.92
CA ASN A 61 -0.67 23.20 -10.53
C ASN A 61 0.65 23.96 -10.30
N VAL A 62 1.55 23.35 -9.52
CA VAL A 62 2.92 23.83 -9.30
C VAL A 62 3.83 22.94 -10.13
N TYR A 63 4.37 23.50 -11.21
CA TYR A 63 5.33 22.81 -12.06
C TYR A 63 6.75 23.05 -11.55
N ARG A 64 7.61 22.06 -11.74
CA ARG A 64 9.06 22.19 -11.54
C ARG A 64 9.69 22.56 -12.88
N ASP A 65 10.62 23.50 -12.88
CA ASP A 65 11.41 23.86 -14.06
C ASP A 65 12.24 22.66 -14.56
N ASP A 66 12.44 22.56 -15.88
CA ASP A 66 13.18 21.48 -16.50
C ASP A 66 14.70 21.74 -16.49
N GLU A 67 15.28 21.71 -15.29
CA GLU A 67 16.69 21.96 -15.06
C GLU A 67 17.39 20.76 -14.41
N VAL A 68 18.68 20.59 -14.72
CA VAL A 68 19.56 19.59 -14.10
C VAL A 68 19.99 20.08 -12.72
N LEU A 69 19.86 19.22 -11.72
CA LEU A 69 20.25 19.50 -10.34
C LEU A 69 21.37 18.55 -9.90
N ASP A 70 22.08 18.94 -8.84
CA ASP A 70 23.04 18.07 -8.18
C ASP A 70 22.35 16.82 -7.63
N MET A 71 22.95 15.66 -7.90
CA MET A 71 22.44 14.36 -7.49
C MET A 71 23.28 13.79 -6.36
N ILE A 72 22.66 12.95 -5.52
CA ILE A 72 23.36 12.22 -4.47
C ILE A 72 24.42 11.28 -5.05
N THR A 73 25.44 10.96 -4.25
CA THR A 73 26.48 10.00 -4.66
C THR A 73 25.93 8.58 -4.72
N ILE A 74 26.60 7.68 -5.46
CA ILE A 74 26.26 6.25 -5.49
C ILE A 74 26.36 5.63 -4.09
N GLU A 75 27.36 6.06 -3.31
CA GLU A 75 27.55 5.61 -1.93
C GLU A 75 26.35 5.98 -1.06
N ASP A 76 25.89 7.24 -1.13
CA ASP A 76 24.73 7.71 -0.38
C ASP A 76 23.44 7.00 -0.82
N ALA A 77 23.26 6.81 -2.13
CA ALA A 77 22.10 6.13 -2.70
C ALA A 77 22.00 4.67 -2.25
N LEU A 78 23.14 3.97 -2.10
CA LEU A 78 23.20 2.56 -1.74
C LEU A 78 23.34 2.30 -0.24
N LYS A 79 23.53 3.35 0.58
CA LYS A 79 23.81 3.24 2.02
C LYS A 79 22.83 2.37 2.81
N ASN A 80 21.55 2.39 2.42
CA ASN A 80 20.48 1.64 3.09
C ASN A 80 20.05 0.36 2.33
N ALA A 81 20.72 0.01 1.23
CA ALA A 81 20.38 -1.17 0.46
C ALA A 81 20.76 -2.44 1.25
N PRO A 82 19.85 -3.42 1.42
CA PRO A 82 20.15 -4.64 2.19
C PRO A 82 21.31 -5.46 1.63
N LYS A 83 21.49 -5.46 0.29
CA LYS A 83 22.59 -6.08 -0.43
C LYS A 83 22.94 -5.27 -1.67
N THR A 84 24.22 -5.25 -2.00
CA THR A 84 24.74 -4.54 -3.17
C THR A 84 25.74 -5.39 -3.93
N LYS A 85 25.83 -5.17 -5.24
CA LYS A 85 26.85 -5.76 -6.12
C LYS A 85 27.40 -4.68 -7.04
N GLY A 86 28.58 -4.16 -6.69
CA GLY A 86 29.10 -2.95 -7.34
C GLY A 86 28.13 -1.78 -7.12
N ASN A 87 27.73 -1.11 -8.21
CA ASN A 87 26.84 0.05 -8.16
C ASN A 87 25.34 -0.32 -8.22
N PHE A 88 24.97 -1.57 -7.93
CA PHE A 88 23.61 -2.07 -8.05
C PHE A 88 23.08 -2.61 -6.72
N VAL A 89 21.77 -2.44 -6.48
CA VAL A 89 21.03 -3.17 -5.45
C VAL A 89 20.85 -4.61 -5.91
N GLU A 90 21.31 -5.56 -5.10
CA GLU A 90 21.19 -6.98 -5.44
C GLU A 90 19.82 -7.51 -4.99
N VAL A 91 19.09 -8.10 -5.95
CA VAL A 91 17.79 -8.73 -5.71
C VAL A 91 17.76 -10.13 -6.30
N VAL A 92 16.81 -10.95 -5.83
CA VAL A 92 16.55 -12.26 -6.46
C VAL A 92 16.08 -12.03 -7.89
N ARG A 93 16.61 -12.82 -8.83
CA ARG A 93 16.23 -12.74 -10.24
C ARG A 93 14.72 -12.94 -10.38
N VAL A 94 14.05 -12.01 -11.05
CA VAL A 94 12.65 -12.18 -11.45
C VAL A 94 12.59 -13.27 -12.51
N VAL A 95 11.83 -14.32 -12.22
CA VAL A 95 11.48 -15.38 -13.16
C VAL A 95 9.96 -15.25 -13.35
N ASN A 96 9.51 -15.13 -14.59
CA ASN A 96 8.09 -15.22 -14.90
C ASN A 96 7.76 -16.70 -15.11
N ASP A 97 6.61 -17.12 -14.60
CA ASP A 97 5.99 -18.41 -14.94
C ASP A 97 5.48 -18.42 -16.38
#